data_AF-A0A3L7T0V1-F1
#
_entry.id   AF-A0A3L7T0V1-F1
#
_cell.length_a   1.000
_cell.length_b   1.000
_cell.length_c   1.000
_cell.angle_alpha   90.00
_cell.angle_beta   90.00
_cell.angle_gamma   90.00
#
_symmetry.space_group_name_H-M   'P 1'
#
loop_
_entity.id
_entity.type
_entity.pdbx_description
1 polymer ?
#
loop_
_entity_poly.entity_id
_entity_poly.type
_entity_poly.pdbx_seq_one_letter_code
_entity_poly.pdbx_strand_id
1 'polypeptide(L)'
;MSFELIHTSVPRGLRGDSGFATAVATRALPVGLESVLAELSAYDFDANRCVGVDRVDWAHRILTLRGKSFTVLSRVAPCGNDSSGRPNRIAHHLVLDADERASAGPAWMLDAFSGFSHTVPPIAEPSEGPQLPTGSLEPRRATAWESAGFDPGWAGIVARTVLEAPNSVCYVVLPNELNALPLAADVLALLPIERRWHVSFSTRFQRLPAAAKCQIRFVRNNATGLSKLLNEPGVRQVTVTASVAADASPAAEAARSGRFVESTLRAPPSTRVVPVLHATPQLNGHERVGVNPASAATPRAPSVSNAPTVLTNTGDSEHFLPLFDANERATKQAPPPRARAASTALSSVPPLALFLFAYSAVATAIAVLLFVFAAR
;
A
#
# COMPACT_ATOMS: atom_id res chain seq x y z
N MET A 1 4.88 -5.84 -19.52
CA MET A 1 5.23 -7.16 -18.98
C MET A 1 5.24 -7.07 -17.48
N SER A 2 4.37 -7.83 -16.84
CA SER A 2 4.15 -7.78 -15.41
C SER A 2 5.32 -8.41 -14.66
N PHE A 3 5.52 -7.95 -13.43
CA PHE A 3 6.41 -8.58 -12.46
C PHE A 3 5.66 -8.75 -11.16
N GLU A 4 5.92 -9.83 -10.42
CA GLU A 4 5.49 -9.98 -9.04
C GLU A 4 6.67 -10.02 -8.07
N LEU A 5 6.41 -9.63 -6.83
CA LEU A 5 7.29 -9.85 -5.69
C LEU A 5 6.44 -10.16 -4.46
N ILE A 6 6.75 -11.25 -3.77
CA ILE A 6 6.13 -11.64 -2.50
C ILE A 6 7.17 -11.59 -1.38
N HIS A 7 6.88 -10.81 -0.35
CA HIS A 7 7.79 -10.56 0.77
C HIS A 7 7.09 -10.88 2.10
N THR A 8 7.64 -11.85 2.84
CA THR A 8 7.03 -12.42 4.06
C THR A 8 8.09 -13.07 4.93
N SER A 9 7.77 -13.46 6.17
CA SER A 9 8.71 -14.16 7.04
C SER A 9 8.92 -15.59 6.56
N VAL A 10 10.17 -15.95 6.22
CA VAL A 10 10.57 -17.29 5.78
C VAL A 10 11.88 -17.74 6.44
N PRO A 11 12.12 -19.06 6.63
CA PRO A 11 13.38 -19.56 7.19
C PRO A 11 14.60 -19.30 6.29
N ARG A 12 14.38 -19.27 4.97
CA ARG A 12 15.37 -18.91 3.95
C ARG A 12 14.63 -18.31 2.75
N GLY A 13 14.93 -17.06 2.42
CA GLY A 13 14.41 -16.35 1.25
C GLY A 13 15.12 -16.72 -0.04
N LEU A 14 14.61 -16.19 -1.14
CA LEU A 14 15.12 -16.37 -2.51
C LEU A 14 16.57 -15.89 -2.65
N ARG A 15 17.00 -14.92 -1.84
CA ARG A 15 18.38 -14.38 -1.84
C ARG A 15 19.26 -14.96 -0.73
N GLY A 16 18.76 -15.98 0.00
CA GLY A 16 19.48 -16.67 1.08
C GLY A 16 19.37 -16.00 2.46
N ASP A 17 18.69 -14.86 2.53
CA ASP A 17 18.27 -14.11 3.72
C ASP A 17 17.23 -14.88 4.57
N SER A 18 16.91 -14.41 5.78
CA SER A 18 15.96 -15.07 6.69
C SER A 18 15.15 -14.08 7.52
N GLY A 19 13.99 -14.51 8.01
CA GLY A 19 12.98 -13.60 8.56
C GLY A 19 12.19 -12.96 7.41
N PHE A 20 11.84 -11.68 7.53
CA PHE A 20 11.16 -10.97 6.45
C PHE A 20 12.08 -10.81 5.23
N ALA A 21 11.79 -11.60 4.19
CA ALA A 21 12.66 -11.81 3.05
C ALA A 21 11.84 -11.98 1.76
N THR A 22 12.49 -11.85 0.60
CA THR A 22 11.85 -12.14 -0.70
C THR A 22 11.56 -13.63 -0.78
N ALA A 23 10.28 -14.02 -0.80
CA ALA A 23 9.87 -15.41 -1.00
C ALA A 23 9.74 -15.73 -2.51
N VAL A 24 9.16 -14.79 -3.27
CA VAL A 24 9.00 -14.91 -4.73
C VAL A 24 9.38 -13.59 -5.38
N ALA A 25 10.07 -13.64 -6.52
CA ALA A 25 10.22 -12.49 -7.43
C ALA A 25 10.33 -12.97 -8.88
N THR A 26 9.69 -12.27 -9.83
CA THR A 26 9.90 -12.55 -11.26
C THR A 26 11.37 -12.31 -11.64
N ARG A 27 12.00 -13.25 -12.34
CA ARG A 27 13.45 -13.25 -12.65
C ARG A 27 13.94 -11.98 -13.35
N ALA A 28 13.08 -11.37 -14.16
CA ALA A 28 13.39 -10.15 -14.92
C ALA A 28 13.04 -8.84 -14.18
N LEU A 29 12.66 -8.89 -12.89
CA LEU A 29 12.32 -7.71 -12.08
C LEU A 29 13.45 -6.67 -12.14
N PRO A 30 13.19 -5.41 -12.56
CA PRO A 30 14.23 -4.40 -12.72
C PRO A 30 15.07 -4.14 -11.46
N VAL A 31 16.39 -4.10 -11.64
CA VAL A 31 17.37 -3.91 -10.56
C VAL A 31 17.06 -2.67 -9.73
N GLY A 32 16.90 -2.86 -8.42
CA GLY A 32 16.56 -1.81 -7.45
C GLY A 32 15.07 -1.68 -7.14
N LEU A 33 14.16 -2.35 -7.86
CA LEU A 33 12.76 -2.46 -7.42
C LEU A 33 12.64 -3.39 -6.21
N GLU A 34 13.37 -4.51 -6.16
CA GLU A 34 13.28 -5.50 -5.07
C GLU A 34 13.41 -4.85 -3.67
N SER A 35 14.38 -3.95 -3.47
CA SER A 35 14.56 -3.25 -2.18
C SER A 35 13.45 -2.24 -1.87
N VAL A 36 12.92 -1.52 -2.86
CA VAL A 36 11.83 -0.55 -2.66
C VAL A 36 10.49 -1.25 -2.42
N LEU A 37 10.26 -2.39 -3.07
CA LEU A 37 9.10 -3.24 -2.83
C LEU A 37 9.18 -3.90 -1.44
N ALA A 38 10.37 -4.33 -1.00
CA ALA A 38 10.59 -4.80 0.37
C ALA A 38 10.32 -3.70 1.42
N GLU A 39 10.67 -2.43 1.15
CA GLU A 39 10.32 -1.29 2.00
C GLU A 39 8.79 -1.02 2.01
N LEU A 40 8.13 -1.07 0.84
CA LEU A 40 6.67 -1.04 0.71
C LEU A 40 5.92 -2.23 1.33
N SER A 41 6.64 -3.28 1.73
CA SER A 41 6.07 -4.43 2.42
C SER A 41 5.92 -4.22 3.93
N ALA A 42 6.31 -3.05 4.47
CA ALA A 42 6.16 -2.74 5.88
C ALA A 42 4.71 -2.95 6.35
N TYR A 43 4.52 -3.32 7.62
CA TYR A 43 3.19 -3.46 8.20
C TYR A 43 3.29 -3.29 9.72
N ASP A 44 2.53 -2.36 10.29
CA ASP A 44 2.40 -2.23 11.74
C ASP A 44 1.21 -3.06 12.24
N PHE A 45 1.47 -3.94 13.20
CA PHE A 45 0.49 -4.79 13.87
C PHE A 45 -0.22 -4.08 15.01
N ASP A 46 0.29 -2.96 15.51
CA ASP A 46 -0.35 -2.17 16.56
C ASP A 46 -1.44 -1.26 15.96
N ALA A 47 -2.69 -1.57 16.30
CA ALA A 47 -3.86 -0.81 15.86
C ALA A 47 -3.85 0.65 16.35
N ASN A 48 -3.13 0.97 17.44
CA ASN A 48 -3.02 2.32 17.97
C ASN A 48 -2.02 3.18 17.20
N ARG A 49 -0.99 2.56 16.60
CA ARG A 49 -0.02 3.23 15.72
C ARG A 49 -0.47 3.27 14.26
N CYS A 50 -1.37 2.37 13.86
CA CYS A 50 -1.98 2.39 12.55
C CYS A 50 -2.85 3.64 12.33
N VAL A 51 -2.59 4.34 11.22
CA VAL A 51 -3.39 5.50 10.77
C VAL A 51 -4.42 5.11 9.69
N GLY A 52 -4.27 3.94 9.07
CA GLY A 52 -5.21 3.40 8.08
C GLY A 52 -6.57 2.97 8.64
N VAL A 53 -7.55 2.84 7.75
CA VAL A 53 -8.92 2.37 8.07
C VAL A 53 -9.11 0.86 7.90
N ASP A 54 -8.20 0.21 7.19
CA ASP A 54 -8.31 -1.20 6.79
C ASP A 54 -7.18 -2.04 7.41
N ARG A 55 -7.47 -3.30 7.75
CA ARG A 55 -6.50 -4.30 8.22
C ARG A 55 -5.64 -4.83 7.08
N VAL A 56 -6.08 -4.71 5.83
CA VAL A 56 -5.28 -4.98 4.64
C VAL A 56 -4.89 -3.65 3.99
N ASP A 57 -3.60 -3.46 3.71
CA ASP A 57 -3.18 -2.39 2.79
C ASP A 57 -3.41 -2.85 1.35
N TRP A 58 -4.48 -2.34 0.76
CA TRP A 58 -4.70 -2.35 -0.67
C TRP A 58 -4.25 -1.00 -1.23
N ALA A 59 -3.30 -1.01 -2.17
CA ALA A 59 -2.75 0.24 -2.66
C ALA A 59 -2.35 0.19 -4.14
N HIS A 60 -2.53 1.35 -4.79
CA HIS A 60 -1.89 1.69 -6.05
C HIS A 60 -0.87 2.80 -5.78
N ARG A 61 0.40 2.53 -6.04
CA ARG A 61 1.52 3.46 -5.83
C ARG A 61 2.29 3.65 -7.13
N ILE A 62 2.83 4.84 -7.33
CA ILE A 62 3.75 5.12 -8.44
C ILE A 62 5.16 5.26 -7.87
N LEU A 63 6.06 4.37 -8.26
CA LEU A 63 7.48 4.44 -7.93
C LEU A 63 8.23 5.22 -8.99
N THR A 64 9.26 5.98 -8.62
CA THR A 64 10.19 6.63 -9.55
C THR A 64 11.62 6.25 -9.20
N LEU A 65 12.27 5.51 -10.10
CA LEU A 65 13.63 4.97 -9.93
C LEU A 65 14.46 5.25 -11.18
N ARG A 66 15.61 5.92 -11.02
CA ARG A 66 16.55 6.26 -12.10
C ARG A 66 15.86 6.91 -13.32
N GLY A 67 14.90 7.81 -13.06
CA GLY A 67 14.11 8.51 -14.08
C GLY A 67 12.98 7.70 -14.73
N LYS A 68 12.81 6.41 -14.40
CA LYS A 68 11.68 5.58 -14.84
C LYS A 68 10.58 5.54 -13.79
N SER A 69 9.33 5.57 -14.23
CA SER A 69 8.16 5.44 -13.36
C SER A 69 7.53 4.06 -13.51
N PHE A 70 7.23 3.41 -12.38
CA PHE A 70 6.62 2.09 -12.31
C PHE A 70 5.29 2.17 -11.55
N THR A 71 4.25 1.56 -12.10
CA THR A 71 2.96 1.39 -11.44
C THR A 71 3.02 0.13 -10.59
N VAL A 72 2.70 0.25 -9.30
CA VAL A 72 2.71 -0.87 -8.35
C VAL A 72 1.33 -1.03 -7.74
N LEU A 73 0.79 -2.25 -7.79
CA LEU A 73 -0.38 -2.67 -7.03
C LEU A 73 0.10 -3.52 -5.85
N SER A 74 -0.35 -3.21 -4.64
CA SER A 74 0.05 -3.89 -3.41
C SER A 74 -1.14 -4.48 -2.68
N ARG A 75 -0.94 -5.69 -2.15
CA ARG A 75 -1.71 -6.25 -1.02
C ARG A 75 -0.73 -6.54 0.12
N VAL A 76 -0.86 -5.86 1.26
CA VAL A 76 -0.11 -6.18 2.49
C VAL A 76 -1.06 -6.52 3.63
N ALA A 77 -0.94 -7.73 4.18
CA ALA A 77 -1.87 -8.25 5.18
C ALA A 77 -1.15 -9.08 6.27
N PRO A 78 -1.73 -9.22 7.48
CA PRO A 78 -1.31 -10.25 8.44
C PRO A 78 -1.38 -11.66 7.84
N CYS A 79 -0.40 -12.50 8.15
CA CYS A 79 -0.25 -13.86 7.62
C CYS A 79 0.11 -14.87 8.73
N GLY A 80 -0.70 -14.89 9.79
CA GLY A 80 -0.47 -15.73 10.97
C GLY A 80 0.78 -15.33 11.75
N ASN A 81 1.51 -16.32 12.25
CA ASN A 81 2.79 -16.14 12.95
C ASN A 81 3.94 -16.75 12.14
N ASP A 82 5.16 -16.25 12.36
CA ASP A 82 6.39 -16.82 11.80
C ASP A 82 6.85 -18.08 12.55
N SER A 83 7.92 -18.73 12.07
CA SER A 83 8.48 -19.93 12.70
C SER A 83 9.05 -19.72 14.10
N SER A 84 9.15 -18.47 14.59
CA SER A 84 9.53 -18.12 15.96
C SER A 84 8.32 -17.74 16.85
N GLY A 85 7.11 -17.78 16.30
CA GLY A 85 5.87 -17.44 17.01
C GLY A 85 5.51 -15.95 17.02
N ARG A 86 6.26 -15.09 16.32
CA ARG A 86 5.96 -13.66 16.21
C ARG A 86 4.93 -13.38 15.11
N PRO A 87 4.17 -12.27 15.16
CA PRO A 87 3.24 -11.91 14.08
C PRO A 87 3.94 -11.80 12.71
N ASN A 88 3.39 -12.47 11.71
CA ASN A 88 3.87 -12.46 10.33
C ASN A 88 2.93 -11.62 9.43
N ARG A 89 3.48 -11.09 8.35
CA ARG A 89 2.77 -10.38 7.27
C ARG A 89 3.11 -11.03 5.94
N ILE A 90 2.20 -10.95 5.00
CA ILE A 90 2.48 -11.19 3.59
C ILE A 90 2.22 -9.92 2.81
N ALA A 91 3.24 -9.47 2.08
CA ALA A 91 3.13 -8.44 1.08
C ALA A 91 3.26 -9.11 -0.29
N HIS A 92 2.29 -8.90 -1.17
CA HIS A 92 2.33 -9.31 -2.57
C HIS A 92 2.22 -8.03 -3.41
N HIS A 93 3.23 -7.77 -4.24
CA HIS A 93 3.34 -6.59 -5.08
C HIS A 93 3.34 -7.01 -6.55
N LEU A 94 2.50 -6.36 -7.35
CA LEU A 94 2.51 -6.44 -8.80
C LEU A 94 3.11 -5.15 -9.35
N VAL A 95 4.01 -5.25 -10.33
CA VAL A 95 4.55 -4.12 -11.09
C VAL A 95 4.03 -4.24 -12.53
N LEU A 96 3.49 -3.15 -13.07
CA LEU A 96 2.77 -3.14 -14.35
C LEU A 96 3.33 -2.11 -15.34
N ASP A 97 3.51 -2.54 -16.58
CA ASP A 97 3.72 -1.63 -17.71
C ASP A 97 2.42 -0.92 -18.10
N ALA A 98 2.45 -0.11 -19.16
CA ALA A 98 1.32 0.76 -19.54
C ALA A 98 0.22 0.02 -20.32
N ASP A 99 0.60 -1.00 -21.09
CA ASP A 99 -0.25 -1.87 -21.91
C ASP A 99 -1.08 -2.86 -21.07
N GLU A 100 -0.59 -3.22 -19.89
CA GLU A 100 -1.24 -4.18 -18.98
C GLU A 100 -2.32 -3.55 -18.09
N ARG A 101 -2.53 -2.23 -18.21
CA ARG A 101 -3.43 -1.46 -17.34
C ARG A 101 -4.87 -1.55 -17.81
N ALA A 102 -5.68 -2.34 -17.11
CA ALA A 102 -7.13 -2.40 -17.34
C ALA A 102 -7.77 -0.99 -17.29
N SER A 103 -8.54 -0.62 -18.31
CA SER A 103 -9.24 0.67 -18.40
C SER A 103 -10.22 0.93 -17.23
N ALA A 104 -10.67 -0.13 -16.55
CA ALA A 104 -11.43 -0.05 -15.30
C ALA A 104 -10.67 0.63 -14.15
N GLY A 105 -9.34 0.66 -14.19
CA GLY A 105 -8.49 1.34 -13.21
C GLY A 105 -7.87 0.41 -12.16
N PRO A 106 -6.94 0.93 -11.35
CA PRO A 106 -6.13 0.13 -10.44
C PRO A 106 -6.90 -0.50 -9.28
N ALA A 107 -7.92 0.18 -8.74
CA ALA A 107 -8.75 -0.38 -7.65
C ALA A 107 -9.60 -1.56 -8.12
N TRP A 108 -10.15 -1.49 -9.35
CA TRP A 108 -10.85 -2.61 -9.96
C TRP A 108 -9.90 -3.80 -10.18
N MET A 109 -8.68 -3.55 -10.64
CA MET A 109 -7.69 -4.63 -10.84
C MET A 109 -7.25 -5.28 -9.53
N LEU A 110 -7.10 -4.50 -8.45
CA LEU A 110 -6.81 -5.01 -7.10
C LEU A 110 -7.91 -5.95 -6.57
N ASP A 111 -9.17 -5.66 -6.90
CA ASP A 111 -10.33 -6.47 -6.51
C ASP A 111 -10.50 -7.72 -7.42
N ALA A 112 -10.26 -7.56 -8.74
CA ALA A 112 -10.42 -8.61 -9.74
C ALA A 112 -9.26 -9.63 -9.80
N PHE A 113 -8.06 -9.30 -9.29
CA PHE A 113 -6.91 -10.20 -9.33
C PHE A 113 -6.93 -11.24 -8.20
N SER A 114 -7.35 -12.45 -8.54
CA SER A 114 -7.40 -13.60 -7.62
C SER A 114 -6.02 -14.22 -7.29
N GLY A 115 -4.94 -13.79 -7.94
CA GLY A 115 -3.59 -14.35 -7.76
C GLY A 115 -2.84 -13.85 -6.52
N PHE A 116 -3.41 -12.92 -5.74
CA PHE A 116 -2.78 -12.42 -4.53
C PHE A 116 -2.54 -13.54 -3.51
N SER A 117 -1.35 -13.57 -2.91
CA SER A 117 -0.99 -14.60 -1.94
C SER A 117 -1.59 -14.31 -0.56
N HIS A 118 -2.33 -15.28 -0.01
CA HIS A 118 -2.93 -15.22 1.32
C HIS A 118 -2.16 -16.00 2.40
N THR A 119 -1.26 -16.88 1.98
CA THR A 119 -0.38 -17.71 2.82
C THR A 119 1.05 -17.62 2.30
N VAL A 120 2.03 -17.98 3.14
CA VAL A 120 3.45 -18.01 2.76
C VAL A 120 3.64 -18.99 1.59
N PRO A 121 4.10 -18.54 0.41
CA PRO A 121 4.32 -19.41 -0.74
C PRO A 121 5.63 -20.21 -0.60
N PRO A 122 5.83 -21.27 -1.40
CA PRO A 122 7.16 -21.82 -1.61
C PRO A 122 8.10 -20.77 -2.23
N ILE A 123 9.40 -20.91 -1.97
CA ILE A 123 10.42 -20.02 -2.55
C ILE A 123 10.51 -20.26 -4.06
N ALA A 124 10.39 -19.21 -4.87
CA ALA A 124 10.35 -19.33 -6.34
C ALA A 124 10.91 -18.10 -7.06
N GLU A 125 11.45 -18.32 -8.27
CA GLU A 125 11.85 -17.24 -9.19
C GLU A 125 11.26 -17.51 -10.59
N PRO A 126 9.95 -17.22 -10.79
CA PRO A 126 9.28 -17.47 -12.07
C PRO A 126 9.92 -16.64 -13.20
N SER A 127 9.93 -17.19 -14.42
CA SER A 127 10.45 -16.51 -15.61
C SER A 127 9.57 -15.38 -16.11
N GLU A 128 8.27 -15.45 -15.81
CA GLU A 128 7.24 -14.52 -16.26
C GLU A 128 6.47 -13.98 -15.04
N GLY A 129 5.80 -12.84 -15.20
CA GLY A 129 4.86 -12.33 -14.21
C GLY A 129 3.49 -13.01 -14.29
N PRO A 130 2.59 -12.72 -13.33
CA PRO A 130 1.26 -13.30 -13.31
C PRO A 130 0.37 -12.73 -14.43
N GLN A 131 -0.60 -13.53 -14.86
CA GLN A 131 -1.64 -13.10 -15.79
C GLN A 131 -2.58 -12.09 -15.10
N LEU A 132 -2.67 -10.88 -15.65
CA LEU A 132 -3.45 -9.79 -15.09
C LEU A 132 -4.86 -9.73 -15.70
N PRO A 133 -5.90 -9.39 -14.90
CA PRO A 133 -7.26 -9.28 -15.41
C PRO A 133 -7.41 -8.05 -16.29
N THR A 134 -8.05 -8.18 -17.44
CA THR A 134 -8.40 -7.05 -18.32
C THR A 134 -9.88 -6.69 -18.15
N GLY A 135 -10.19 -5.40 -18.26
CA GLY A 135 -11.56 -4.93 -18.05
C GLY A 135 -11.74 -3.43 -18.29
N SER A 136 -13.00 -3.03 -18.45
CA SER A 136 -13.47 -1.66 -18.50
C SER A 136 -14.54 -1.42 -17.44
N LEU A 137 -14.74 -0.15 -17.09
CA LEU A 137 -15.73 0.27 -16.11
C LEU A 137 -16.23 1.66 -16.52
N GLU A 138 -17.51 1.77 -16.88
CA GLU A 138 -18.15 3.07 -17.08
C GLU A 138 -18.26 3.82 -15.74
N PRO A 139 -18.37 5.16 -15.76
CA PRO A 139 -18.71 5.90 -14.55
C PRO A 139 -20.04 5.36 -14.00
N ARG A 140 -20.08 5.16 -12.69
CA ARG A 140 -21.23 4.58 -11.99
C ARG A 140 -21.41 5.27 -10.66
N ARG A 141 -22.63 5.19 -10.13
CA ARG A 141 -22.97 5.74 -8.81
C ARG A 141 -22.04 5.16 -7.75
N ALA A 142 -21.64 5.98 -6.78
CA ALA A 142 -20.76 5.56 -5.68
C ALA A 142 -21.53 4.71 -4.65
N THR A 143 -21.88 3.48 -5.02
CA THR A 143 -22.68 2.52 -4.25
C THR A 143 -21.95 1.90 -3.06
N ALA A 144 -20.61 1.83 -3.08
CA ALA A 144 -19.84 1.38 -1.93
C ALA A 144 -19.85 2.44 -0.81
N TRP A 145 -19.88 3.72 -1.17
CA TRP A 145 -20.06 4.82 -0.21
C TRP A 145 -21.43 4.76 0.47
N GLU A 146 -22.50 4.54 -0.31
CA GLU A 146 -23.84 4.29 0.24
C GLU A 146 -23.90 3.04 1.13
N SER A 147 -23.27 1.93 0.69
CA SER A 147 -23.21 0.69 1.47
C SER A 147 -22.47 0.84 2.80
N ALA A 148 -21.54 1.81 2.89
CA ALA A 148 -20.83 2.18 4.10
C ALA A 148 -21.60 3.20 4.99
N GLY A 149 -22.81 3.60 4.61
CA GLY A 149 -23.63 4.57 5.34
C GLY A 149 -23.27 6.04 5.08
N PHE A 150 -22.56 6.33 3.98
CA PHE A 150 -22.19 7.68 3.57
C PHE A 150 -22.97 8.11 2.33
N ASP A 151 -23.14 9.43 2.16
CA ASP A 151 -23.66 9.99 0.91
C ASP A 151 -22.66 9.73 -0.25
N PRO A 152 -23.09 9.11 -1.37
CA PRO A 152 -22.29 8.95 -2.58
C PRO A 152 -21.56 10.22 -3.03
N GLY A 153 -22.12 11.40 -2.77
CA GLY A 153 -21.53 12.70 -3.11
C GLY A 153 -20.11 12.90 -2.56
N TRP A 154 -19.75 12.26 -1.44
CA TRP A 154 -18.40 12.34 -0.88
C TRP A 154 -17.34 11.76 -1.82
N ALA A 155 -17.66 10.68 -2.57
CA ALA A 155 -16.75 10.13 -3.59
C ALA A 155 -16.43 11.17 -4.67
N GLY A 156 -17.44 11.97 -5.05
CA GLY A 156 -17.32 13.07 -6.01
C GLY A 156 -16.43 14.20 -5.50
N ILE A 157 -16.56 14.55 -4.21
CA ILE A 157 -15.68 15.53 -3.57
C ILE A 157 -14.22 15.05 -3.61
N VAL A 158 -13.94 13.79 -3.26
CA VAL A 158 -12.58 13.22 -3.35
C VAL A 158 -12.07 13.23 -4.79
N ALA A 159 -12.88 12.78 -5.76
CA ALA A 159 -12.53 12.76 -7.19
C ALA A 159 -12.17 14.16 -7.72
N ARG A 160 -12.98 15.18 -7.38
CA ARG A 160 -12.70 16.60 -7.68
C ARG A 160 -11.37 17.03 -7.07
N THR A 161 -11.16 16.78 -5.77
CA THR A 161 -9.95 17.20 -5.05
C THR A 161 -8.66 16.67 -5.71
N VAL A 162 -8.64 15.41 -6.17
CA VAL A 162 -7.46 14.84 -6.84
C VAL A 162 -7.26 15.30 -8.29
N LEU A 163 -8.33 15.71 -8.97
CA LEU A 163 -8.26 16.30 -10.31
C LEU A 163 -7.77 17.75 -10.28
N GLU A 164 -8.21 18.53 -9.30
CA GLU A 164 -7.85 19.95 -9.10
C GLU A 164 -6.49 20.13 -8.43
N ALA A 165 -6.01 19.14 -7.66
CA ALA A 165 -4.71 19.17 -7.01
C ALA A 165 -3.88 17.88 -7.30
N PRO A 166 -3.46 17.65 -8.56
CA PRO A 166 -2.80 16.41 -8.99
C PRO A 166 -1.44 16.15 -8.31
N ASN A 167 -0.81 17.19 -7.75
CA ASN A 167 0.47 17.09 -7.02
C ASN A 167 0.30 17.08 -5.49
N SER A 168 -0.91 17.30 -4.97
CA SER A 168 -1.20 17.27 -3.52
C SER A 168 -1.59 15.88 -3.06
N VAL A 169 -1.19 15.53 -1.83
CA VAL A 169 -1.79 14.41 -1.10
C VAL A 169 -3.19 14.80 -0.64
N CYS A 170 -4.15 13.90 -0.80
CA CYS A 170 -5.52 14.00 -0.32
C CYS A 170 -5.77 12.93 0.75
N TYR A 171 -5.86 13.33 2.01
CA TYR A 171 -6.33 12.43 3.08
C TYR A 171 -7.85 12.34 3.06
N VAL A 172 -8.37 11.12 3.02
CA VAL A 172 -9.80 10.83 3.16
C VAL A 172 -10.01 10.30 4.57
N VAL A 173 -10.50 11.15 5.46
CA VAL A 173 -10.69 10.83 6.88
C VAL A 173 -12.06 10.19 7.05
N LEU A 174 -12.09 8.93 7.44
CA LEU A 174 -13.32 8.16 7.65
C LEU A 174 -13.57 7.90 9.14
N PRO A 175 -14.82 7.82 9.60
CA PRO A 175 -15.12 7.81 11.04
C PRO A 175 -14.66 6.55 11.76
N ASN A 176 -14.68 5.39 11.08
CA ASN A 176 -14.44 4.06 11.65
C ASN A 176 -13.46 3.24 10.79
N GLU A 177 -13.08 2.05 11.25
CA GLU A 177 -12.44 1.03 10.41
C GLU A 177 -13.45 0.44 9.41
N LEU A 178 -13.02 0.25 8.16
CA LEU A 178 -13.84 -0.27 7.06
C LEU A 178 -12.97 -0.68 5.87
N ASN A 179 -13.50 -1.56 5.01
CA ASN A 179 -12.87 -1.92 3.75
C ASN A 179 -12.95 -0.74 2.76
N ALA A 180 -11.83 -0.04 2.57
CA ALA A 180 -11.78 1.17 1.75
C ALA A 180 -11.43 0.90 0.28
N LEU A 181 -11.13 -0.34 -0.13
CA LEU A 181 -10.85 -0.65 -1.53
C LEU A 181 -12.09 -0.40 -2.43
N PRO A 182 -13.32 -0.81 -2.06
CA PRO A 182 -14.54 -0.42 -2.76
C PRO A 182 -14.77 1.10 -2.81
N LEU A 183 -14.44 1.84 -1.75
CA LEU A 183 -14.56 3.31 -1.75
C LEU A 183 -13.58 3.96 -2.72
N ALA A 184 -12.35 3.43 -2.82
CA ALA A 184 -11.36 3.84 -3.81
C ALA A 184 -11.82 3.50 -5.24
N ALA A 185 -12.42 2.32 -5.45
CA ALA A 185 -12.96 1.91 -6.75
C ALA A 185 -14.08 2.84 -7.23
N ASP A 186 -14.99 3.26 -6.33
CA ASP A 186 -16.01 4.26 -6.63
C ASP A 186 -15.39 5.61 -7.03
N VAL A 187 -14.42 6.13 -6.26
CA VAL A 187 -13.74 7.40 -6.57
C VAL A 187 -13.05 7.34 -7.94
N LEU A 188 -12.36 6.25 -8.26
CA LEU A 188 -11.66 6.10 -9.54
C LEU A 188 -12.61 5.86 -10.71
N ALA A 189 -13.77 5.21 -10.51
CA ALA A 189 -14.77 5.04 -11.56
C ALA A 189 -15.30 6.40 -12.08
N LEU A 190 -15.41 7.40 -11.19
CA LEU A 190 -15.83 8.77 -11.50
C LEU A 190 -14.77 9.60 -12.24
N LEU A 191 -13.53 9.12 -12.37
CA LEU A 191 -12.49 9.80 -13.14
C LEU A 191 -12.53 9.38 -14.62
N PRO A 192 -12.19 10.28 -15.55
CA PRO A 192 -11.89 9.92 -16.94
C PRO A 192 -10.86 8.78 -17.00
N ILE A 193 -11.02 7.87 -17.96
CA ILE A 193 -10.27 6.61 -18.06
C ILE A 193 -8.75 6.85 -18.03
N GLU A 194 -8.30 7.90 -18.73
CA GLU A 194 -6.90 8.31 -18.86
C GLU A 194 -6.30 8.76 -17.51
N ARG A 195 -7.13 9.18 -16.55
CA ARG A 195 -6.71 9.68 -15.23
C ARG A 195 -6.66 8.58 -14.16
N ARG A 196 -7.37 7.46 -14.33
CA ARG A 196 -7.51 6.40 -13.32
C ARG A 196 -6.19 5.82 -12.84
N TRP A 197 -5.23 5.65 -13.75
CA TRP A 197 -3.88 5.13 -13.44
C TRP A 197 -2.86 6.22 -13.06
N HIS A 198 -3.25 7.49 -13.09
CA HIS A 198 -2.43 8.59 -12.58
C HIS A 198 -2.74 8.89 -11.11
N VAL A 199 -3.97 8.62 -10.66
CA VAL A 199 -4.39 8.75 -9.27
C VAL A 199 -3.98 7.51 -8.48
N SER A 200 -3.07 7.69 -7.53
CA SER A 200 -2.59 6.66 -6.61
C SER A 200 -3.38 6.67 -5.31
N PHE A 201 -3.53 5.51 -4.67
CA PHE A 201 -4.26 5.39 -3.40
C PHE A 201 -3.70 4.31 -2.47
N SER A 202 -4.01 4.40 -1.17
CA SER A 202 -3.77 3.34 -0.18
C SER A 202 -4.88 3.29 0.86
N THR A 203 -5.43 2.10 1.13
CA THR A 203 -6.46 1.88 2.18
C THR A 203 -5.88 1.88 3.59
N ARG A 204 -4.58 1.59 3.73
CA ARG A 204 -3.86 1.67 5.01
C ARG A 204 -2.69 2.64 4.87
N PHE A 205 -2.66 3.69 5.70
CA PHE A 205 -1.52 4.60 5.69
C PHE A 205 -0.25 3.89 6.16
N GLN A 206 0.81 4.06 5.37
CA GLN A 206 2.17 3.66 5.68
C GLN A 206 3.11 4.80 5.30
N ARG A 207 4.24 4.94 6.00
CA ARG A 207 5.31 5.84 5.55
C ARG A 207 5.83 5.31 4.22
N LEU A 208 5.86 6.17 3.20
CA LEU A 208 6.31 5.80 1.87
C LEU A 208 7.82 5.96 1.74
N PRO A 209 8.50 5.07 0.98
CA PRO A 209 9.84 5.33 0.47
C PRO A 209 9.89 6.67 -0.28
N ALA A 210 11.05 7.33 -0.29
CA ALA A 210 11.23 8.58 -1.05
C ALA A 210 10.97 8.42 -2.57
N ALA A 211 11.14 7.20 -3.09
CA ALA A 211 10.83 6.86 -4.48
C ALA A 211 9.32 6.72 -4.76
N ALA A 212 8.45 6.65 -3.74
CA ALA A 212 7.05 6.26 -3.87
C ALA A 212 6.07 7.43 -3.70
N LYS A 213 5.08 7.51 -4.59
CA LYS A 213 3.97 8.46 -4.53
C LYS A 213 2.65 7.74 -4.27
N CYS A 214 1.85 8.32 -3.36
CA CYS A 214 0.46 7.95 -3.10
C CYS A 214 -0.35 9.23 -2.84
N GLN A 215 -1.33 9.49 -3.70
CA GLN A 215 -2.15 10.71 -3.69
C GLN A 215 -3.30 10.60 -2.69
N ILE A 216 -4.19 9.61 -2.82
CA ILE A 216 -5.32 9.36 -1.92
C ILE A 216 -4.88 8.50 -0.74
N ARG A 217 -5.08 8.97 0.48
CA ARG A 217 -4.74 8.21 1.69
C ARG A 217 -5.98 8.07 2.57
N PHE A 218 -6.57 6.89 2.59
CA PHE A 218 -7.69 6.60 3.49
C PHE A 218 -7.15 6.41 4.92
N VAL A 219 -7.69 7.19 5.85
CA VAL A 219 -7.20 7.26 7.23
C VAL A 219 -8.34 7.29 8.23
N ARG A 220 -8.13 6.63 9.37
CA ARG A 220 -9.14 6.51 10.42
C ARG A 220 -9.18 7.79 11.24
N ASN A 221 -10.37 8.29 11.51
CA ASN A 221 -10.57 9.41 12.42
C ASN A 221 -9.97 9.08 13.81
N ASN A 222 -9.43 10.09 14.48
CA ASN A 222 -8.71 9.95 15.76
C ASN A 222 -7.51 8.98 15.73
N ALA A 223 -6.94 8.70 14.56
CA ALA A 223 -5.67 7.97 14.48
C ALA A 223 -4.50 8.77 15.07
N THR A 224 -3.59 8.06 15.75
CA THR A 224 -2.40 8.67 16.38
C THR A 224 -1.55 9.39 15.33
N GLY A 225 -1.28 10.67 15.56
CA GLY A 225 -0.48 11.49 14.64
C GLY A 225 -1.21 12.03 13.41
N LEU A 226 -2.50 11.69 13.21
CA LEU A 226 -3.29 12.19 12.06
C LEU A 226 -3.27 13.73 11.98
N SER A 227 -3.49 14.44 13.08
CA SER A 227 -3.47 15.90 13.12
C SER A 227 -2.14 16.51 12.65
N LYS A 228 -1.01 15.80 12.82
CA LYS A 228 0.29 16.25 12.30
C LYS A 228 0.33 16.14 10.78
N LEU A 229 -0.16 15.03 10.21
CA LEU A 229 -0.22 14.78 8.77
C LEU A 229 -1.17 15.76 8.05
N LEU A 230 -2.31 16.07 8.66
CA LEU A 230 -3.31 17.00 8.09
C LEU A 230 -2.83 18.46 8.07
N ASN A 231 -1.88 18.81 8.93
CA ASN A 231 -1.26 20.14 9.01
C ASN A 231 -0.01 20.29 8.12
N GLU A 232 0.39 19.27 7.35
CA GLU A 232 1.54 19.38 6.43
C GLU A 232 1.21 20.33 5.25
N PRO A 233 2.12 21.26 4.88
CA PRO A 233 1.86 22.21 3.79
C PRO A 233 1.50 21.54 2.47
N GLY A 234 0.44 22.02 1.81
CA GLY A 234 -0.01 21.51 0.51
C GLY A 234 -0.85 20.22 0.56
N VAL A 235 -1.10 19.68 1.75
CA VAL A 235 -2.07 18.60 1.97
C VAL A 235 -3.50 19.09 1.74
N ARG A 236 -4.33 18.22 1.17
CA ARG A 236 -5.79 18.34 1.11
C ARG A 236 -6.42 17.29 2.02
N GLN A 237 -7.60 17.59 2.55
CA GLN A 237 -8.37 16.66 3.37
C GLN A 237 -9.84 16.66 2.96
N VAL A 238 -10.45 15.49 2.99
CA VAL A 238 -11.90 15.28 2.88
C VAL A 238 -12.32 14.48 4.11
N THR A 239 -12.98 15.13 5.06
CA THR A 239 -13.47 14.51 6.28
C THR A 239 -14.90 14.06 6.09
N VAL A 240 -15.12 12.75 6.13
CA VAL A 240 -16.41 12.11 5.92
C VAL A 240 -17.05 11.86 7.28
N THR A 241 -18.27 12.34 7.46
CA THR A 241 -19.03 12.18 8.70
C THR A 241 -20.29 11.36 8.42
N ALA A 242 -20.56 10.35 9.24
CA ALA A 242 -21.78 9.55 9.13
C ALA A 242 -23.03 10.43 9.24
N SER A 243 -24.06 10.10 8.45
CA SER A 243 -25.32 10.86 8.38
C SER A 243 -25.21 12.33 7.92
N VAL A 244 -24.04 12.79 7.46
CA VAL A 244 -23.84 14.12 6.87
C VAL A 244 -23.75 13.98 5.35
N ALA A 245 -24.66 14.64 4.65
CA ALA A 245 -24.61 14.73 3.19
C ALA A 245 -23.39 15.54 2.73
N ALA A 246 -22.83 15.15 1.59
CA ALA A 246 -21.84 15.95 0.88
C ALA A 246 -22.49 17.24 0.32
N ASP A 247 -21.66 18.19 -0.13
CA ASP A 247 -22.16 19.43 -0.74
C ASP A 247 -23.09 19.19 -1.96
N ALA A 248 -23.78 20.23 -2.40
CA ALA A 248 -24.60 20.21 -3.61
C ALA A 248 -23.77 20.53 -4.88
N SER A 249 -22.46 20.25 -4.88
CA SER A 249 -21.60 20.57 -6.02
C SER A 249 -21.85 19.65 -7.22
N PRO A 250 -21.52 20.08 -8.45
CA PRO A 250 -21.59 19.22 -9.64
C PRO A 250 -20.82 17.91 -9.49
N ALA A 251 -19.71 17.90 -8.73
CA ALA A 251 -18.93 16.71 -8.47
C ALA A 251 -19.66 15.72 -7.54
N ALA A 252 -20.30 16.21 -6.48
CA ALA A 252 -21.12 15.38 -5.61
C ALA A 252 -22.33 14.82 -6.35
N GLU A 253 -23.01 15.63 -7.18
CA GLU A 253 -24.10 15.17 -8.05
C GLU A 253 -23.64 14.14 -9.10
N ALA A 254 -22.45 14.30 -9.67
CA ALA A 254 -21.86 13.29 -10.57
C ALA A 254 -21.67 11.94 -9.86
N ALA A 255 -21.22 11.93 -8.60
CA ALA A 255 -21.07 10.70 -7.82
C ALA A 255 -22.41 10.06 -7.39
N ARG A 256 -23.43 10.89 -7.10
CA ARG A 256 -24.81 10.44 -6.82
C ARG A 256 -25.52 9.87 -8.05
N SER A 257 -25.21 10.37 -9.25
CA SER A 257 -25.85 9.97 -10.52
C SER A 257 -25.03 9.00 -11.39
N GLY A 258 -23.75 8.79 -11.09
CA GLY A 258 -22.86 7.92 -11.86
C GLY A 258 -22.34 8.53 -13.15
N ARG A 259 -21.91 9.80 -13.10
CA ARG A 259 -21.26 10.51 -14.22
C ARG A 259 -19.80 10.79 -13.90
N PHE A 260 -19.00 11.09 -14.92
CA PHE A 260 -17.64 11.57 -14.69
C PHE A 260 -17.64 12.89 -13.91
N VAL A 261 -16.64 13.07 -13.04
CA VAL A 261 -16.35 14.33 -12.38
C VAL A 261 -15.44 15.15 -13.30
N GLU A 262 -15.92 16.32 -13.72
CA GLU A 262 -15.15 17.28 -14.50
C GLU A 262 -14.15 18.03 -13.61
N SER A 263 -12.97 18.34 -14.17
CA SER A 263 -12.02 19.24 -13.50
C SER A 263 -12.36 20.70 -13.83
N THR A 264 -12.41 21.56 -12.81
CA THR A 264 -12.59 23.00 -13.00
C THR A 264 -11.33 23.69 -13.55
N LEU A 265 -10.17 23.02 -13.48
CA LEU A 265 -8.95 23.47 -14.15
C LEU A 265 -9.14 23.35 -15.66
N ARG A 266 -8.99 24.48 -16.38
CA ARG A 266 -8.88 24.43 -17.84
C ARG A 266 -7.76 23.47 -18.22
N ALA A 267 -8.07 22.52 -19.10
CA ALA A 267 -7.05 21.72 -19.74
C ALA A 267 -6.02 22.67 -20.38
N PRO A 268 -4.70 22.48 -20.16
CA PRO A 268 -3.71 23.17 -20.96
C PRO A 268 -3.98 22.86 -22.44
N PRO A 269 -3.75 23.80 -23.37
CA PRO A 269 -4.01 23.58 -24.79
C PRO A 269 -3.36 22.28 -25.24
N SER A 270 -4.13 21.45 -25.96
CA SER A 270 -3.79 20.05 -26.22
C SER A 270 -2.54 19.91 -27.09
N THR A 271 -1.38 19.90 -26.44
CA THR A 271 -0.25 19.14 -26.94
C THR A 271 -0.67 17.67 -26.85
N ARG A 272 -0.73 16.96 -27.98
CA ARG A 272 -0.90 15.50 -27.98
C ARG A 272 0.34 14.86 -27.35
N VAL A 273 0.38 14.82 -26.03
CA VAL A 273 1.34 14.00 -25.29
C VAL A 273 0.85 12.56 -25.42
N VAL A 274 1.29 11.92 -26.51
CA VAL A 274 1.57 10.48 -26.43
C VAL A 274 2.52 10.33 -25.24
N PRO A 275 2.22 9.49 -24.23
CA PRO A 275 3.11 9.30 -23.09
C PRO A 275 4.31 8.43 -23.48
N VAL A 276 5.09 8.90 -24.46
CA VAL A 276 6.50 8.55 -24.52
C VAL A 276 7.13 9.28 -23.33
N LEU A 277 7.62 8.50 -22.35
CA LEU A 277 8.61 8.98 -21.40
C LEU A 277 9.86 9.39 -22.18
N HIS A 278 9.88 10.62 -22.65
CA HIS A 278 11.04 11.20 -23.31
C HIS A 278 12.15 11.39 -22.27
N ALA A 279 13.03 10.40 -22.21
CA ALA A 279 14.35 10.58 -21.60
C ALA A 279 15.07 11.73 -22.31
N THR A 280 15.71 12.59 -21.53
CA THR A 280 16.55 13.69 -22.00
C THR A 280 17.61 13.18 -22.99
N PRO A 281 17.92 13.89 -24.10
CA PRO A 281 18.86 13.37 -25.08
C PRO A 281 20.26 13.19 -24.48
N GLN A 282 20.83 11.99 -24.65
CA GLN A 282 22.24 11.75 -24.39
C GLN A 282 23.07 12.37 -25.52
N LEU A 283 23.93 13.32 -25.17
CA LEU A 283 25.03 13.77 -26.03
C LEU A 283 26.07 12.65 -26.14
N ASN A 284 26.01 11.88 -27.23
CA ASN A 284 27.06 10.91 -27.60
C ASN A 284 27.53 11.20 -29.02
N GLY A 285 28.46 12.14 -29.15
CA GLY A 285 29.22 12.36 -30.38
C GLY A 285 30.27 11.27 -30.56
N HIS A 286 29.89 10.13 -31.15
CA HIS A 286 30.83 9.19 -31.76
C HIS A 286 30.69 9.22 -33.27
N GLU A 287 31.24 10.28 -33.87
CA GLU A 287 31.39 10.38 -35.31
C GLU A 287 32.53 9.46 -35.77
N ARG A 288 32.19 8.48 -36.62
CA ARG A 288 33.19 7.60 -37.26
C ARG A 288 33.74 8.31 -38.50
N VAL A 289 34.97 8.82 -38.42
CA VAL A 289 35.77 9.13 -39.61
C VAL A 289 36.82 8.04 -39.77
N GLY A 290 36.73 7.29 -40.87
CA GLY A 290 37.73 6.26 -41.22
C GLY A 290 38.77 6.81 -42.19
N VAL A 291 40.05 6.60 -41.88
CA VAL A 291 41.15 6.64 -42.85
C VAL A 291 42.07 5.44 -42.57
N ASN A 292 42.65 4.89 -43.63
CA ASN A 292 43.33 3.58 -43.68
C ASN A 292 44.85 3.69 -43.31
N PRO A 293 45.71 2.64 -43.39
CA PRO A 293 46.66 2.35 -42.31
C PRO A 293 48.15 2.50 -42.68
N ALA A 294 49.03 2.64 -41.68
CA ALA A 294 50.45 2.29 -41.80
C ALA A 294 51.18 2.11 -40.45
N SER A 295 52.23 1.27 -40.47
CA SER A 295 53.38 1.20 -39.55
C SER A 295 53.24 0.75 -38.07
N ALA A 296 53.62 -0.51 -37.89
CA ALA A 296 54.38 -1.11 -36.78
C ALA A 296 54.93 -0.23 -35.63
N ALA A 297 54.71 -0.67 -34.38
CA ALA A 297 55.76 -1.12 -33.46
C ALA A 297 55.20 -1.65 -32.11
N THR A 298 55.70 -2.80 -31.67
CA THR A 298 55.74 -3.26 -30.25
C THR A 298 57.19 -3.09 -29.74
N PRO A 299 57.54 -3.29 -28.45
CA PRO A 299 56.73 -3.39 -27.22
C PRO A 299 57.26 -2.54 -26.02
N ARG A 300 56.51 -2.48 -24.90
CA ARG A 300 57.00 -2.79 -23.52
C ARG A 300 55.99 -2.46 -22.42
N ALA A 301 55.83 -3.38 -21.46
CA ALA A 301 55.55 -3.08 -20.05
C ALA A 301 56.90 -2.98 -19.29
N PRO A 302 56.99 -2.35 -18.09
CA PRO A 302 56.62 -3.05 -16.84
C PRO A 302 55.99 -2.08 -15.77
N SER A 303 55.03 -2.48 -14.92
CA SER A 303 55.16 -3.12 -13.58
C SER A 303 54.91 -2.19 -12.35
N VAL A 304 53.96 -2.63 -11.50
CA VAL A 304 54.07 -2.75 -10.01
C VAL A 304 53.74 -1.56 -9.07
N SER A 305 52.88 -1.91 -8.09
CA SER A 305 52.79 -1.48 -6.67
C SER A 305 51.87 -0.35 -6.15
N ASN A 306 51.01 -0.82 -5.23
CA ASN A 306 50.71 -0.29 -3.89
C ASN A 306 49.59 0.75 -3.67
N ALA A 307 48.78 0.42 -2.66
CA ALA A 307 47.72 1.21 -2.03
C ALA A 307 48.23 1.73 -0.66
N PRO A 308 47.35 2.21 0.24
CA PRO A 308 46.22 3.12 0.09
C PRO A 308 46.51 4.46 0.80
N THR A 309 45.61 5.45 0.72
CA THR A 309 45.66 6.61 1.63
C THR A 309 44.27 6.97 2.13
N VAL A 310 44.11 6.86 3.45
CA VAL A 310 42.96 7.37 4.21
C VAL A 310 43.17 8.87 4.42
N LEU A 311 42.17 9.68 4.10
CA LEU A 311 42.05 11.02 4.68
C LEU A 311 40.64 11.22 5.22
N THR A 312 40.60 11.57 6.50
CA THR A 312 39.41 11.93 7.27
C THR A 312 38.82 13.25 6.77
N ASN A 313 37.48 13.37 6.78
CA ASN A 313 36.86 14.68 6.84
C ASN A 313 35.76 14.70 7.91
N THR A 314 35.91 15.63 8.84
CA THR A 314 34.99 15.96 9.93
C THR A 314 33.99 17.02 9.47
N GLY A 315 32.73 16.93 9.85
CA GLY A 315 31.73 17.95 9.49
C GLY A 315 30.31 17.57 9.94
N ASP A 316 29.92 18.07 11.10
CA ASP A 316 28.67 17.80 11.80
C ASP A 316 27.39 18.20 11.03
N SER A 317 26.28 17.47 11.27
CA SER A 317 24.89 17.99 11.24
C SER A 317 23.88 16.95 11.79
N GLU A 318 23.78 16.93 13.12
CA GLU A 318 22.65 16.59 14.01
C GLU A 318 21.51 15.60 13.61
N HIS A 319 21.48 14.54 14.41
CA HIS A 319 20.37 13.70 14.93
C HIS A 319 18.88 14.09 14.77
N PHE A 320 18.03 13.05 14.67
CA PHE A 320 16.94 12.62 15.59
C PHE A 320 16.04 11.61 14.81
N LEU A 321 15.67 10.39 15.24
CA LEU A 321 15.94 9.50 16.40
C LEU A 321 15.91 8.01 15.88
N PRO A 322 16.11 6.93 16.69
CA PRO A 322 16.84 5.74 16.21
C PRO A 322 16.01 4.57 15.64
N LEU A 323 16.67 3.75 14.82
CA LEU A 323 16.34 2.33 14.67
C LEU A 323 16.70 1.60 15.98
N PHE A 324 15.85 0.64 16.39
CA PHE A 324 16.21 -0.30 17.45
C PHE A 324 16.68 -1.63 16.87
N ASP A 325 17.97 -1.92 17.04
CA ASP A 325 18.48 -3.28 17.05
C ASP A 325 17.86 -4.07 18.21
N ALA A 326 17.51 -5.33 17.94
CA ALA A 326 17.08 -6.28 18.95
C ALA A 326 17.87 -7.58 18.80
N ASN A 327 19.10 -7.58 19.31
CA ASN A 327 19.98 -8.74 19.35
C ASN A 327 20.56 -8.91 20.76
N GLU A 328 19.80 -9.54 21.66
CA GLU A 328 20.32 -10.02 22.94
C GLU A 328 20.14 -11.53 23.08
N ARG A 329 21.24 -12.19 23.45
CA ARG A 329 21.28 -13.60 23.81
C ARG A 329 20.89 -13.78 25.27
N ALA A 330 19.90 -14.61 25.54
CA ALA A 330 19.68 -15.17 26.87
C ALA A 330 19.66 -16.71 26.81
N THR A 331 20.80 -17.33 27.09
CA THR A 331 20.89 -18.78 27.34
C THR A 331 20.46 -19.10 28.76
N LYS A 332 19.48 -20.01 28.95
CA LYS A 332 19.60 -21.16 29.88
C LYS A 332 18.38 -22.11 29.89
N GLN A 333 18.71 -23.40 29.70
CA GLN A 333 18.10 -24.62 30.23
C GLN A 333 16.59 -24.92 30.02
N ALA A 334 16.34 -26.07 29.39
CA ALA A 334 15.05 -26.74 29.30
C ALA A 334 14.93 -27.91 30.32
N PRO A 335 13.72 -28.25 30.78
CA PRO A 335 13.40 -29.53 31.42
C PRO A 335 12.79 -30.56 30.41
N PRO A 336 12.81 -31.87 30.72
CA PRO A 336 12.43 -32.95 29.80
C PRO A 336 10.91 -33.16 29.64
N PRO A 337 10.46 -33.88 28.59
CA PRO A 337 9.03 -34.05 28.30
C PRO A 337 8.34 -35.03 29.26
N ARG A 338 7.06 -34.79 29.56
CA ARG A 338 6.16 -35.75 30.21
C ARG A 338 4.89 -35.98 29.39
N ALA A 339 4.30 -37.15 29.60
CA ALA A 339 3.33 -37.79 28.71
C ALA A 339 2.00 -37.04 28.54
N ARG A 340 1.37 -37.25 27.39
CA ARG A 340 -0.06 -36.95 27.16
C ARG A 340 -0.93 -37.80 28.09
N ALA A 341 -1.83 -37.15 28.82
CA ALA A 341 -3.06 -37.76 29.32
C ALA A 341 -4.22 -36.87 28.84
N ALA A 342 -5.30 -37.48 28.36
CA ALA A 342 -6.50 -36.76 27.97
C ALA A 342 -7.35 -36.48 29.22
N SER A 343 -7.79 -35.23 29.40
CA SER A 343 -8.87 -34.90 30.31
C SER A 343 -9.81 -33.86 29.71
N THR A 344 -11.09 -34.18 29.71
CA THR A 344 -12.19 -33.28 29.41
C THR A 344 -12.48 -32.39 30.62
N ALA A 345 -12.50 -31.07 30.45
CA ALA A 345 -12.99 -30.16 31.49
C ALA A 345 -13.59 -28.87 30.91
N LEU A 346 -14.91 -28.69 31.08
CA LEU A 346 -15.52 -27.36 31.05
C LEU A 346 -15.15 -26.63 32.35
N SER A 347 -14.05 -25.86 32.35
CA SER A 347 -13.66 -25.09 33.54
C SER A 347 -12.80 -23.86 33.22
N SER A 348 -13.37 -22.85 32.56
CA SER A 348 -12.80 -21.48 32.53
C SER A 348 -13.81 -20.41 32.05
N VAL A 349 -15.04 -20.42 32.57
CA VAL A 349 -15.88 -19.21 32.48
C VAL A 349 -15.38 -18.24 33.57
N PRO A 350 -14.84 -17.05 33.21
CA PRO A 350 -14.36 -16.11 34.21
C PRO A 350 -15.54 -15.61 35.07
N PRO A 351 -15.35 -15.38 36.38
CA PRO A 351 -16.46 -14.99 37.28
C PRO A 351 -17.18 -13.72 36.80
N LEU A 352 -16.47 -12.80 36.13
CA LEU A 352 -17.05 -11.62 35.48
C LEU A 352 -18.16 -11.96 34.47
N ALA A 353 -18.01 -13.05 33.70
CA ALA A 353 -19.02 -13.46 32.73
C ALA A 353 -20.29 -13.99 33.42
N LEU A 354 -20.16 -14.71 34.55
CA LEU A 354 -21.30 -15.14 35.36
C LEU A 354 -22.06 -13.94 35.93
N PHE A 355 -21.36 -12.90 36.41
CA PHE A 355 -21.99 -11.65 36.83
C PHE A 355 -22.72 -10.92 35.70
N LEU A 356 -22.14 -10.86 34.50
CA LEU A 356 -22.77 -10.24 33.33
C LEU A 356 -24.05 -10.99 32.89
N PHE A 357 -24.04 -12.33 32.89
CA PHE A 357 -25.24 -13.12 32.62
C PHE A 357 -26.33 -12.91 33.68
N ALA A 358 -25.97 -12.89 34.97
CA ALA A 358 -26.92 -12.61 36.04
C ALA A 358 -27.53 -11.19 35.94
N TYR A 359 -26.71 -10.18 35.63
CA TYR A 359 -27.18 -8.81 35.45
C TYR A 359 -28.13 -8.67 34.26
N SER A 360 -27.81 -9.32 33.12
CA SER A 360 -28.67 -9.34 31.93
C SER A 360 -30.05 -9.98 32.20
N ALA A 361 -30.09 -11.07 32.96
CA ALA A 361 -31.34 -11.72 33.36
C ALA A 361 -32.21 -10.80 34.25
N VAL A 362 -31.60 -10.13 35.25
CA VAL A 362 -32.32 -9.20 36.13
C VAL A 362 -32.83 -7.97 35.37
N ALA A 363 -32.01 -7.38 34.49
CA ALA A 363 -32.42 -6.24 33.66
C ALA A 363 -33.59 -6.60 32.73
N THR A 364 -33.56 -7.80 32.14
CA THR A 364 -34.65 -8.29 31.28
C THR A 364 -35.94 -8.51 32.08
N ALA A 365 -35.85 -9.10 33.28
CA ALA A 365 -37.00 -9.29 34.16
C ALA A 365 -37.64 -7.95 34.57
N ILE A 366 -36.84 -6.94 34.91
CA ILE A 366 -37.32 -5.58 35.24
C ILE A 366 -38.01 -4.94 34.03
N ALA A 367 -37.41 -5.04 32.83
CA ALA A 367 -37.99 -4.49 31.59
C ALA A 367 -39.36 -5.11 31.26
N VAL A 368 -39.49 -6.44 31.39
CA VAL A 368 -40.77 -7.14 31.22
C VAL A 368 -41.80 -6.69 32.27
N LEU A 369 -41.39 -6.53 33.52
CA LEU A 369 -42.29 -6.08 34.59
C LEU A 369 -42.82 -4.66 34.31
N LEU A 370 -41.94 -3.73 33.94
CA LEU A 370 -42.31 -2.35 33.59
C LEU A 370 -43.24 -2.31 32.37
N PHE A 371 -43.00 -3.15 31.36
CA PHE A 371 -43.87 -3.25 30.18
C PHE A 371 -45.27 -3.76 30.53
N VAL A 372 -45.38 -4.78 31.41
CA VAL A 372 -46.67 -5.30 31.88
C VAL A 372 -47.44 -4.27 32.72
N PHE A 373 -46.74 -3.46 33.52
CA PHE A 373 -47.37 -2.37 34.28
C PHE A 373 -47.76 -1.16 33.44
N ALA A 374 -47.07 -0.88 32.32
CA ALA A 374 -47.43 0.19 31.39
C ALA A 374 -48.56 -0.20 30.40
N ALA A 375 -48.89 -1.50 30.31
CA ALA A 375 -49.95 -2.03 29.45
C ALA A 375 -51.28 -2.30 30.20
N ARG A 376 -51.43 -1.75 31.41
CA ARG A 376 -52.65 -1.75 32.24
C ARG A 376 -53.07 -0.32 32.56
#